data_AF-A0A249SPF7-F1
#
_entry.id   AF-A0A249SPF7-F1
#
_cell.length_a   1.000
_cell.length_b   1.000
_cell.length_c   1.000
_cell.angle_alpha   90.00
_cell.angle_beta   90.00
_cell.angle_gamma   90.00
#
_symmetry.space_group_name_H-M   'P 1'
#
loop_
_entity.id
_entity.type
_entity.pdbx_description
1 polymer ?
#
loop_
_entity_poly.entity_id
_entity_poly.type
_entity_poly.pdbx_seq_one_letter_code
_entity_poly.pdbx_strand_id
1 'polypeptide(L)'
;MPMHQDNSSNRRIKAAYRPLGELIRGIIFLLFGLFAFLAEKLGIGEFQVSPLVMNIFGAVLIVYGLFRVYRGIKHLFFNRG
;
A
#
# COMPACT_ATOMS: atom_id res chain seq x y z
N MET A 1 40.03 -21.47 -3.49
CA MET A 1 39.76 -20.04 -3.17
C MET A 1 38.27 -19.79 -3.39
N PRO A 2 37.45 -19.52 -2.36
CA PRO A 2 36.04 -19.20 -2.60
C PRO A 2 35.91 -17.73 -3.01
N MET A 3 35.34 -17.53 -4.20
CA MET A 3 35.01 -16.23 -4.77
C MET A 3 33.90 -15.55 -3.96
N HIS A 4 34.28 -14.58 -3.13
CA HIS A 4 33.34 -13.63 -2.53
C HIS A 4 32.99 -12.54 -3.54
N GLN A 5 32.12 -12.84 -4.49
CA GLN A 5 31.63 -11.82 -5.41
C GLN A 5 30.18 -12.07 -5.84
N ASP A 6 29.26 -12.22 -4.88
CA ASP A 6 27.83 -12.32 -5.22
C ASP A 6 26.86 -11.78 -4.15
N ASN A 7 27.34 -10.89 -3.26
CA ASN A 7 26.54 -10.38 -2.14
C ASN A 7 26.20 -8.86 -2.23
N SER A 8 26.79 -8.15 -3.19
CA SER A 8 26.61 -6.71 -3.37
C SER A 8 25.38 -6.36 -4.24
N SER A 9 25.11 -7.14 -5.29
CA SER A 9 23.94 -6.96 -6.16
C SER A 9 22.63 -7.29 -5.42
N ASN A 10 22.61 -8.42 -4.69
CA ASN A 10 21.45 -8.85 -3.90
C ASN A 10 21.08 -7.89 -2.75
N ARG A 11 22.06 -7.21 -2.13
CA ARG A 11 21.79 -6.20 -1.08
C ARG A 11 21.10 -4.95 -1.62
N ARG A 12 21.52 -4.45 -2.79
CA ARG A 12 20.89 -3.28 -3.43
C ARG A 12 19.46 -3.59 -3.87
N ILE A 13 19.24 -4.79 -4.42
CA ILE A 13 17.91 -5.28 -4.77
C ILE A 13 17.03 -5.40 -3.50
N LYS A 14 17.48 -6.10 -2.45
CA LYS A 14 16.74 -6.20 -1.17
C LYS A 14 16.45 -4.83 -0.53
N ALA A 15 17.36 -3.88 -0.64
CA ALA A 15 17.17 -2.52 -0.13
C ALA A 15 16.09 -1.75 -0.93
N ALA A 16 16.01 -1.95 -2.25
CA ALA A 16 14.97 -1.38 -3.09
C ALA A 16 13.59 -2.05 -2.93
N TYR A 17 13.53 -3.33 -2.54
CA TYR A 17 12.27 -4.06 -2.31
C TYR A 17 11.52 -3.60 -1.05
N ARG A 18 12.21 -3.13 -0.01
CA ARG A 18 11.57 -2.63 1.23
C ARG A 18 10.59 -1.47 0.97
N PRO A 19 11.00 -0.37 0.33
CA PRO A 19 10.09 0.74 0.06
C PRO A 19 9.03 0.40 -0.99
N LEU A 20 9.35 -0.47 -1.96
CA LEU A 20 8.37 -0.93 -2.95
C LEU A 20 7.21 -1.70 -2.30
N GLY A 21 7.51 -2.56 -1.32
CA GLY A 21 6.50 -3.32 -0.57
C GLY A 21 5.58 -2.43 0.28
N GLU A 22 6.09 -1.32 0.83
CA GLU A 22 5.26 -0.35 1.55
C GLU A 22 4.32 0.41 0.61
N LEU A 23 4.80 0.74 -0.59
CA LEU A 23 4.01 1.41 -1.62
C LEU A 23 2.90 0.50 -2.15
N ILE A 24 3.21 -0.76 -2.47
CA ILE A 24 2.21 -1.76 -2.89
C ILE A 24 1.13 -1.96 -1.82
N ARG A 25 1.52 -2.11 -0.54
CA ARG A 25 0.56 -2.21 0.56
C ARG A 25 -0.33 -0.96 0.64
N GLY A 26 0.25 0.24 0.48
CA GLY A 26 -0.52 1.49 0.44
C GLY A 26 -1.56 1.54 -0.67
N ILE A 27 -1.18 1.13 -1.90
CA ILE A 27 -2.10 1.06 -3.04
C ILE A 27 -3.22 0.05 -2.77
N ILE A 28 -2.89 -1.14 -2.24
CA ILE A 28 -3.87 -2.16 -1.89
C ILE A 28 -4.88 -1.60 -0.88
N PHE A 29 -4.42 -0.94 0.19
CA PHE A 29 -5.31 -0.33 1.19
C PHE A 29 -6.21 0.75 0.59
N LEU A 30 -5.70 1.56 -0.34
CA LEU A 30 -6.52 2.54 -1.06
C LEU A 30 -7.59 1.88 -1.93
N LEU A 31 -7.24 0.84 -2.68
CA LEU A 31 -8.19 0.10 -3.51
C LEU A 31 -9.29 -0.54 -2.66
N PHE A 32 -8.95 -1.12 -1.51
CA PHE A 32 -9.93 -1.68 -0.58
C PHE A 32 -10.83 -0.60 0.05
N GLY A 33 -10.26 0.53 0.47
CA GLY A 33 -11.05 1.63 1.02
C GLY A 33 -11.99 2.25 -0.02
N LEU A 34 -11.53 2.41 -1.25
CA LEU A 34 -12.35 2.88 -2.37
C LEU A 34 -13.42 1.85 -2.73
N PHE A 35 -13.09 0.57 -2.74
CA PHE A 35 -14.03 -0.52 -2.97
C PHE A 35 -15.13 -0.56 -1.90
N ALA A 36 -14.81 -0.34 -0.62
CA ALA A 36 -15.82 -0.27 0.44
C ALA A 36 -16.86 0.84 0.15
N PHE A 37 -16.40 2.01 -0.29
CA PHE A 37 -17.28 3.13 -0.66
C PHE A 37 -18.09 2.86 -1.93
N LEU A 38 -17.47 2.26 -2.94
CA LEU A 38 -18.13 1.91 -4.20
C LEU A 38 -19.15 0.78 -4.01
N ALA A 39 -18.83 -0.23 -3.21
CA ALA A 39 -19.72 -1.36 -2.95
C ALA A 39 -20.98 -0.93 -2.19
N GLU A 40 -20.85 0.03 -1.26
CA GLU A 40 -22.00 0.68 -0.60
C GLU A 40 -22.84 1.47 -1.63
N LYS A 41 -22.20 2.24 -2.52
CA LYS A 41 -22.87 3.03 -3.57
C LYS A 41 -23.56 2.20 -4.65
N LEU A 42 -22.97 1.08 -5.05
CA LEU A 42 -23.44 0.23 -6.14
C LEU A 42 -24.42 -0.85 -5.66
N GLY A 43 -24.62 -1.00 -4.34
CA GLY A 43 -25.50 -2.03 -3.78
C GLY A 43 -25.03 -3.46 -4.05
N ILE A 44 -23.76 -3.65 -4.45
CA ILE A 44 -23.16 -4.96 -4.74
C ILE A 44 -22.74 -5.68 -3.44
N GLY A 45 -22.83 -4.99 -2.31
CA GLY A 45 -22.45 -5.48 -1.00
C GLY A 45 -23.64 -5.63 -0.06
N GLU A 46 -24.29 -6.79 -0.06
CA GLU A 46 -25.06 -7.30 1.08
C GLU A 46 -24.08 -7.67 2.21
N PHE A 47 -23.31 -6.69 2.67
CA PHE A 47 -22.45 -6.87 3.82
C PHE A 47 -23.36 -6.86 5.04
N GLN A 48 -23.30 -7.94 5.84
CA GLN A 48 -24.02 -8.04 7.12
C GLN A 48 -23.51 -7.04 8.19
N VAL A 49 -22.78 -6.01 7.77
CA VAL A 49 -22.10 -5.04 8.60
C VAL A 49 -22.81 -3.70 8.42
N SER A 50 -23.07 -3.00 9.51
CA SER A 50 -23.76 -1.71 9.48
C SER A 50 -23.09 -0.74 8.48
N PRO A 51 -23.86 -0.02 7.64
CA PRO A 51 -23.32 0.94 6.67
C PRO A 51 -22.39 1.97 7.32
N LEU A 52 -22.72 2.42 8.54
CA LEU A 52 -21.91 3.36 9.31
C LEU A 52 -20.51 2.80 9.61
N VAL A 53 -20.43 1.52 9.99
CA VAL A 53 -19.17 0.84 10.27
C VAL A 53 -18.35 0.70 8.99
N MET A 54 -18.99 0.29 7.88
CA MET A 54 -18.32 0.14 6.58
C MET A 54 -17.75 1.47 6.09
N ASN A 55 -18.50 2.56 6.26
CA ASN A 55 -18.11 3.88 5.80
C ASN A 55 -16.94 4.44 6.63
N ILE A 56 -16.96 4.27 7.96
CA ILE A 56 -15.80 4.59 8.83
C ILE A 56 -14.58 3.74 8.45
N PHE A 57 -14.78 2.43 8.22
CA PHE A 57 -13.69 1.54 7.87
C PHE A 57 -13.06 1.91 6.52
N GLY A 58 -13.89 2.21 5.52
CA GLY A 58 -13.48 2.71 4.21
C GLY A 58 -12.73 4.04 4.32
N ALA A 59 -13.24 5.00 5.10
CA ALA A 59 -12.56 6.28 5.35
C ALA A 59 -11.18 6.09 5.99
N VAL A 60 -11.06 5.24 7.02
CA VAL A 60 -9.77 4.95 7.68
C VAL A 60 -8.80 4.27 6.71
N LEU A 61 -9.26 3.30 5.91
CA LEU A 61 -8.47 2.63 4.90
C LEU A 61 -7.94 3.60 3.84
N ILE A 62 -8.80 4.51 3.35
CA ILE A 62 -8.40 5.53 2.39
C ILE A 62 -7.34 6.45 3.00
N VAL A 63 -7.59 7.02 4.19
CA VAL A 63 -6.65 7.95 4.84
C VAL A 63 -5.31 7.27 5.12
N TYR A 64 -5.32 6.05 5.67
CA TYR A 64 -4.12 5.28 5.95
C TYR A 64 -3.37 4.87 4.68
N GLY A 65 -4.10 4.44 3.65
CA GLY A 65 -3.55 4.11 2.34
C GLY A 65 -2.92 5.32 1.66
N LEU A 66 -3.57 6.49 1.70
CA LEU A 66 -3.03 7.76 1.19
C LEU A 66 -1.73 8.14 1.89
N PHE A 67 -1.71 8.06 3.22
CA PHE A 67 -0.50 8.33 4.01
C PHE A 67 0.67 7.41 3.61
N ARG A 68 0.39 6.12 3.40
CA ARG A 68 1.40 5.14 2.95
C ARG A 68 1.88 5.41 1.53
N VAL A 69 0.98 5.70 0.59
CA VAL A 69 1.35 6.02 -0.78
C VAL A 69 2.17 7.30 -0.84
N TYR A 70 1.77 8.35 -0.12
CA TYR A 70 2.54 9.59 -0.02
C TYR A 70 3.95 9.33 0.52
N ARG A 71 4.10 8.55 1.61
CA ARG A 71 5.41 8.17 2.15
C ARG A 71 6.23 7.36 1.15
N GLY A 72 5.62 6.38 0.48
CA GLY A 72 6.28 5.55 -0.52
C GLY A 72 6.76 6.34 -1.73
N ILE A 73 5.93 7.24 -2.28
CA ILE A 73 6.30 8.14 -3.38
C ILE A 73 7.44 9.05 -2.94
N LYS A 74 7.34 9.68 -1.77
CA LYS A 74 8.42 10.53 -1.25
C LYS A 74 9.72 9.74 -1.10
N HIS A 75 9.66 8.49 -0.63
CA HIS A 75 10.86 7.66 -0.47
C HIS A 75 11.46 7.19 -1.81
N LEU A 76 10.63 6.91 -2.83
CA LEU A 76 11.11 6.51 -4.15
C LEU A 76 11.67 7.67 -4.98
N PHE A 77 11.01 8.83 -4.94
CA PHE A 77 11.37 9.99 -5.77
C PHE A 77 12.41 10.89 -5.11
N PHE A 78 12.38 11.06 -3.78
CA PHE A 78 13.29 11.97 -3.07
C PHE A 78 14.62 11.29 -2.66
N ASN A 79 14.75 9.97 -2.79
CA ASN A 79 16.01 9.23 -2.61
C ASN A 79 16.82 9.11 -3.93
N ARG A 80 16.51 9.95 -4.93
CA ARG A 80 17.28 10.13 -6.18
C ARG A 80 17.71 11.60 -6.39
N GLY A 81 17.80 12.39 -5.32
CA GLY A 81 18.38 13.74 -5.33
C GLY A 81 19.77 13.72 -4.70
#